data_AF-A0A956WPJ7-F1
#
_entry.id   AF-A0A956WPJ7-F1
#
_cell.length_a   1.000
_cell.length_b   1.000
_cell.length_c   1.000
_cell.angle_alpha   90.00
_cell.angle_beta   90.00
_cell.angle_gamma   90.00
#
_symmetry.space_group_name_H-M   'P 1'
#
loop_
_entity.id
_entity.type
_entity.pdbx_description
1 polymer ?
#
loop_
_entity_poly.entity_id
_entity_poly.type
_entity_poly.pdbx_seq_one_letter_code
_entity_poly.pdbx_strand_id
1 'polypeptide(L)'
;MPMFPSEVYRSYLTPLRFLQRSASIFRQKPAVVYGDRSWTYPELNERVHRLASAFTAAGVQPGDRVAYLAPNIPQMLEGHFGAPLAGAILVAINTRLSAPEVAYILEHSGATALVVDTELTHLVAPALPNLPDLKLIVNIEDVPDGTALPGWEYEAFLDSGSPDEIAWPLHDEDDVITIDYTSGTTGRPKGVRLTFANHFWSANSSAYRLGLDINERWLSCLPFYHVGGLAVLFRSCLYGTVVVLH
;
A
#
# COMPACT_ATOMS: atom_id res chain seq x y z
N MET A 1 -49.12 2.53 7.59
CA MET A 1 -47.80 2.27 8.22
C MET A 1 -46.77 2.60 7.15
N PRO A 2 -45.94 3.65 7.29
CA PRO A 2 -44.99 3.99 6.23
C PRO A 2 -43.91 2.92 6.20
N MET A 3 -43.71 2.36 5.01
CA MET A 3 -42.68 1.39 4.66
C MET A 3 -41.34 2.13 4.72
N PHE A 4 -40.46 1.75 5.65
CA PHE A 4 -39.08 2.26 5.63
C PHE A 4 -38.44 1.88 4.28
N PRO A 5 -37.66 2.77 3.65
CA PRO A 5 -36.88 2.39 2.46
C PRO A 5 -36.00 1.19 2.79
N SER A 6 -35.95 0.21 1.89
CA SER A 6 -35.24 -1.07 2.07
C SER A 6 -33.71 -0.94 2.13
N GLU A 7 -33.18 0.25 1.82
CA GLU A 7 -31.75 0.56 1.89
C GLU A 7 -31.51 1.68 2.91
N VAL A 8 -30.85 1.32 4.00
CA VAL A 8 -30.24 2.29 4.91
C VAL A 8 -29.02 2.85 4.20
N TYR A 9 -28.88 4.18 4.13
CA TYR A 9 -27.67 4.80 3.64
C TYR A 9 -26.49 4.40 4.54
N ARG A 10 -25.67 3.44 4.09
CA ARG A 10 -24.44 3.00 4.74
C ARG A 10 -23.26 3.59 4.00
N SER A 11 -22.37 4.27 4.73
CA SER A 11 -21.05 4.65 4.24
C SER A 11 -20.02 3.79 4.95
N TYR A 12 -19.32 2.96 4.19
CA TYR A 12 -18.31 2.06 4.72
C TYR A 12 -17.09 2.80 5.26
N LEU A 13 -16.50 2.24 6.32
CA LEU A 13 -15.25 2.72 6.89
C LEU A 13 -14.07 2.25 6.04
N THR A 14 -13.49 3.15 5.25
CA THR A 14 -12.33 2.81 4.41
C THR A 14 -11.23 3.88 4.47
N PRO A 15 -9.97 3.49 4.72
CA PRO A 15 -8.83 4.39 4.56
C PRO A 15 -8.65 4.96 3.15
N LEU A 16 -9.25 4.38 2.09
CA LEU A 16 -9.15 4.96 0.74
C LEU A 16 -9.82 6.36 0.66
N ARG A 17 -10.90 6.60 1.44
CA ARG A 17 -11.52 7.94 1.56
C ARG A 17 -10.57 8.97 2.13
N PHE A 18 -9.58 8.56 2.91
CA PHE A 18 -8.66 9.49 3.56
C PHE A 18 -7.89 10.30 2.52
N LEU A 19 -7.31 9.61 1.54
CA LEU A 19 -6.53 10.23 0.49
C LEU A 19 -7.41 11.09 -0.44
N GLN A 20 -8.55 10.55 -0.91
CA GLN A 20 -9.48 11.30 -1.76
C GLN A 20 -9.98 12.59 -1.09
N ARG A 21 -10.38 12.50 0.19
CA ARG A 21 -10.80 13.67 0.97
C ARG A 21 -9.65 14.66 1.12
N SER A 22 -8.47 14.20 1.52
CA SER A 22 -7.33 15.08 1.77
C SER A 22 -6.81 15.74 0.50
N ALA A 23 -6.88 15.07 -0.65
CA ALA A 23 -6.62 15.67 -1.96
C ALA A 23 -7.59 16.82 -2.28
N SER A 24 -8.85 16.69 -1.87
CA SER A 24 -9.86 17.74 -2.11
C SER A 24 -9.72 18.94 -1.16
N ILE A 25 -9.33 18.71 0.09
CA ILE A 25 -9.29 19.72 1.17
C ILE A 25 -7.91 20.38 1.31
N PHE A 26 -6.83 19.61 1.31
CA PHE A 26 -5.47 20.07 1.60
C PHE A 26 -4.62 20.19 0.33
N ARG A 27 -5.19 20.82 -0.71
CA ARG A 27 -4.65 20.81 -2.09
C ARG A 27 -3.20 21.28 -2.23
N GLN A 28 -2.80 22.29 -1.46
CA GLN A 28 -1.46 22.88 -1.54
C GLN A 28 -0.48 22.30 -0.52
N LYS A 29 -0.96 21.37 0.34
CA LYS A 29 -0.15 20.84 1.42
C LYS A 29 0.63 19.61 0.94
N PRO A 30 1.92 19.48 1.26
CA PRO A 30 2.66 18.25 1.07
C PRO A 30 1.98 17.10 1.82
N ALA A 31 1.69 16.00 1.12
CA ALA A 31 1.30 14.73 1.71
C ALA A 31 2.53 13.94 2.13
N VAL A 32 3.56 13.90 1.26
CA VAL A 32 4.77 13.11 1.43
C VAL A 32 5.99 13.97 1.14
N VAL A 33 7.02 13.84 1.96
CA VAL A 33 8.36 14.39 1.72
C VAL A 33 9.37 13.26 1.81
N TYR A 34 10.25 13.15 0.81
CA TYR A 34 11.29 12.13 0.72
C TYR A 34 12.55 12.72 0.08
N GLY A 35 13.62 12.88 0.88
CA GLY A 35 14.80 13.64 0.48
C GLY A 35 14.41 15.05 0.03
N ASP A 36 14.86 15.45 -1.17
CA ASP A 36 14.54 16.74 -1.78
C ASP A 36 13.20 16.74 -2.54
N ARG A 37 12.51 15.59 -2.63
CA ARG A 37 11.23 15.44 -3.33
C ARG A 37 10.06 15.61 -2.37
N SER A 38 8.97 16.17 -2.88
CA SER A 38 7.71 16.26 -2.15
C SER A 38 6.52 16.15 -3.09
N TRP A 39 5.46 15.50 -2.63
CA TRP A 39 4.19 15.40 -3.33
C TRP A 39 3.09 15.97 -2.47
N THR A 40 2.24 16.78 -3.06
CA THR A 40 0.98 17.25 -2.48
C THR A 40 -0.06 16.14 -2.44
N TYR A 41 -1.14 16.33 -1.67
CA TYR A 41 -2.23 15.35 -1.65
C TYR A 41 -2.86 15.09 -3.03
N PRO A 42 -3.11 16.11 -3.89
CA PRO A 42 -3.57 15.85 -5.26
C PRO A 42 -2.60 15.02 -6.09
N GLU A 43 -1.29 15.30 -6.02
CA GLU A 43 -0.28 14.54 -6.77
C GLU A 43 -0.18 13.09 -6.29
N LEU A 44 -0.16 12.87 -4.96
CA LEU A 44 -0.20 11.51 -4.41
C LEU A 44 -1.48 10.77 -4.83
N ASN A 45 -2.63 11.44 -4.77
CA ASN A 45 -3.89 10.84 -5.19
C ASN A 45 -3.88 10.46 -6.67
N GLU A 46 -3.35 11.33 -7.55
CA GLU A 46 -3.21 11.01 -8.98
C GLU A 46 -2.32 9.78 -9.19
N ARG A 47 -1.15 9.73 -8.55
CA ARG A 47 -0.22 8.58 -8.64
C ARG A 47 -0.88 7.29 -8.17
N VAL A 48 -1.63 7.32 -7.06
CA VAL A 48 -2.38 6.17 -6.56
C VAL A 48 -3.44 5.68 -7.55
N HIS A 49 -4.14 6.58 -8.25
CA HIS A 49 -5.13 6.21 -9.27
C HIS A 49 -4.47 5.58 -10.49
N ARG A 50 -3.36 6.17 -10.96
CA ARG A 50 -2.54 5.59 -12.04
C ARG A 50 -2.06 4.20 -11.69
N LEU A 51 -1.52 4.01 -10.48
CA LEU A 51 -1.03 2.72 -10.02
C LEU A 51 -2.14 1.67 -10.00
N ALA A 52 -3.31 2.03 -9.47
CA ALA A 52 -4.45 1.13 -9.42
C ALA A 52 -4.96 0.77 -10.82
N SER A 53 -5.06 1.76 -11.71
CA SER A 53 -5.43 1.57 -13.12
C SER A 53 -4.43 0.67 -13.86
N ALA A 54 -3.13 0.87 -13.64
CA ALA A 54 -2.07 0.05 -14.22
C ALA A 54 -2.13 -1.40 -13.73
N PHE A 55 -2.38 -1.63 -12.44
CA PHE A 55 -2.60 -2.99 -11.91
C PHE A 55 -3.80 -3.68 -12.58
N THR A 56 -4.95 -3.00 -12.68
CA THR A 56 -6.13 -3.55 -13.34
C THR A 56 -5.86 -3.84 -14.82
N ALA A 57 -5.19 -2.94 -15.54
CA ALA A 57 -4.82 -3.13 -16.95
C ALA A 57 -3.83 -4.28 -17.15
N ALA A 58 -2.92 -4.50 -16.20
CA ALA A 58 -1.99 -5.63 -16.18
C ALA A 58 -2.65 -6.96 -15.73
N GLY A 59 -3.96 -6.96 -15.46
CA GLY A 59 -4.73 -8.16 -15.19
C GLY A 59 -4.87 -8.53 -13.72
N VAL A 60 -4.43 -7.69 -12.78
CA VAL A 60 -4.69 -7.89 -11.34
C VAL A 60 -6.20 -7.85 -11.10
N GLN A 61 -6.74 -8.89 -10.46
CA GLN A 61 -8.16 -9.02 -10.17
C GLN A 61 -8.47 -8.68 -8.70
N PRO A 62 -9.72 -8.30 -8.37
CA PRO A 62 -10.14 -8.16 -6.98
C PRO A 62 -9.85 -9.43 -6.15
N GLY A 63 -9.21 -9.27 -4.99
CA GLY A 63 -8.75 -10.37 -4.13
C GLY A 63 -7.36 -10.93 -4.46
N ASP A 64 -6.72 -10.48 -5.55
CA ASP A 64 -5.32 -10.81 -5.82
C ASP A 64 -4.38 -10.25 -4.76
N ARG A 65 -3.21 -10.86 -4.60
CA ARG A 65 -2.18 -10.39 -3.65
C ARG A 65 -1.07 -9.72 -4.43
N VAL A 66 -0.81 -8.44 -4.13
CA VAL A 66 0.33 -7.70 -4.65
C VAL A 66 1.37 -7.60 -3.55
N ALA A 67 2.44 -8.38 -3.68
CA ALA A 67 3.56 -8.34 -2.75
C ALA A 67 4.38 -7.07 -2.97
N TYR A 68 4.80 -6.44 -1.88
CA TYR A 68 5.73 -5.34 -1.87
C TYR A 68 6.96 -5.70 -1.02
N LEU A 69 8.13 -5.64 -1.65
CA LEU A 69 9.44 -5.78 -1.00
C LEU A 69 10.25 -4.51 -1.28
N ALA A 70 10.04 -3.49 -0.46
CA ALA A 70 10.68 -2.19 -0.58
C ALA A 70 10.87 -1.53 0.79
N PRO A 71 11.84 -0.61 0.95
CA PRO A 71 11.97 0.24 2.14
C PRO A 71 10.80 1.23 2.29
N ASN A 72 10.90 2.15 3.26
CA ASN A 72 9.94 3.24 3.45
C ASN A 72 10.11 4.34 2.40
N ILE A 73 9.78 4.03 1.15
CA ILE A 73 9.88 4.93 0.00
C ILE A 73 8.48 5.30 -0.53
N PRO A 74 8.35 6.37 -1.35
CA PRO A 74 7.06 6.82 -1.88
C PRO A 74 6.27 5.72 -2.59
N GLN A 75 6.93 4.83 -3.33
CA GLN A 75 6.32 3.74 -4.07
C GLN A 75 5.68 2.69 -3.15
N MET A 76 6.28 2.43 -1.98
CA MET A 76 5.69 1.57 -0.95
C MET A 76 4.45 2.22 -0.34
N LEU A 77 4.49 3.54 -0.13
CA LEU A 77 3.35 4.32 0.34
C LEU A 77 2.20 4.30 -0.68
N GLU A 78 2.51 4.55 -1.96
CA GLU A 78 1.57 4.47 -3.08
C GLU A 78 0.92 3.09 -3.15
N GLY A 79 1.68 2.01 -2.95
CA GLY A 79 1.16 0.64 -2.89
C GLY A 79 0.04 0.42 -1.87
N HIS A 80 0.15 1.03 -0.68
CA HIS A 80 -0.85 0.88 0.40
C HIS A 80 -2.21 1.50 0.09
N PHE A 81 -2.28 2.35 -0.94
CA PHE A 81 -3.54 2.85 -1.47
C PHE A 81 -3.86 2.26 -2.84
N GLY A 82 -2.89 2.16 -3.74
CA GLY A 82 -3.08 1.74 -5.13
C GLY A 82 -3.47 0.27 -5.28
N ALA A 83 -2.86 -0.65 -4.52
CA ALA A 83 -3.26 -2.05 -4.57
C ALA A 83 -4.69 -2.27 -4.04
N PRO A 84 -5.08 -1.74 -2.85
CA PRO A 84 -6.46 -1.80 -2.39
C PRO A 84 -7.46 -1.06 -3.29
N LEU A 85 -7.04 0.05 -3.93
CA LEU A 85 -7.87 0.78 -4.87
C LEU A 85 -8.14 -0.04 -6.16
N ALA A 86 -7.19 -0.87 -6.59
CA ALA A 86 -7.39 -1.88 -7.63
C ALA A 86 -8.19 -3.12 -7.16
N GLY A 87 -8.58 -3.17 -5.88
CA GLY A 87 -9.26 -4.32 -5.25
C GLY A 87 -8.34 -5.45 -4.83
N ALA A 88 -7.03 -5.26 -4.94
CA ALA A 88 -6.04 -6.23 -4.51
C ALA A 88 -5.65 -6.03 -3.04
N ILE A 89 -5.04 -7.06 -2.48
CA ILE A 89 -4.54 -7.10 -1.11
C ILE A 89 -3.04 -6.85 -1.16
N LEU A 90 -2.56 -5.81 -0.49
CA LEU A 90 -1.12 -5.58 -0.38
C LEU A 90 -0.50 -6.58 0.60
N VAL A 91 0.57 -7.25 0.20
CA VAL A 91 1.37 -8.11 1.09
C VAL A 91 2.69 -7.41 1.37
N ALA A 92 2.85 -6.85 2.57
CA ALA A 92 4.04 -6.09 2.93
C ALA A 92 5.13 -7.03 3.45
N ILE A 93 6.25 -7.13 2.73
CA ILE A 93 7.34 -8.05 3.07
C ILE A 93 8.44 -7.30 3.81
N ASN A 94 8.85 -7.85 4.95
CA ASN A 94 9.95 -7.32 5.73
C ASN A 94 11.28 -7.46 4.98
N THR A 95 11.93 -6.32 4.73
CA THR A 95 13.19 -6.22 3.97
C THR A 95 14.40 -6.83 4.68
N ARG A 96 14.27 -7.20 5.96
CA ARG A 96 15.32 -7.84 6.77
C ARG A 96 15.26 -9.36 6.76
N LEU A 97 14.33 -9.95 6.03
CA LEU A 97 14.19 -11.41 5.93
C LEU A 97 15.23 -12.00 5.00
N SER A 98 15.53 -13.29 5.22
CA SER A 98 16.38 -14.06 4.31
C SER A 98 15.62 -14.42 3.01
N ALA A 99 16.35 -14.70 1.93
CA ALA A 99 15.77 -15.10 0.65
C ALA A 99 14.79 -16.30 0.77
N PRO A 100 15.08 -17.37 1.56
CA PRO A 100 14.11 -18.45 1.77
C PRO A 100 12.81 -18.02 2.49
N GLU A 101 12.88 -17.05 3.39
CA GLU A 101 11.70 -16.53 4.09
C GLU A 101 10.85 -15.65 3.17
N VAL A 102 11.49 -14.82 2.33
CA VAL A 102 10.81 -14.04 1.29
C VAL A 102 10.12 -14.96 0.28
N ALA A 103 10.83 -15.99 -0.19
CA ALA A 103 10.28 -17.00 -1.09
C ALA A 103 9.04 -17.69 -0.51
N TYR A 104 9.13 -18.11 0.77
CA TYR A 104 8.00 -18.69 1.47
C TYR A 104 6.81 -17.73 1.57
N ILE A 105 7.03 -16.44 1.84
CA ILE A 105 5.95 -15.46 1.91
C ILE A 105 5.28 -15.26 0.55
N LEU A 106 6.07 -15.15 -0.54
CA LEU A 106 5.55 -15.02 -1.89
C LEU A 106 4.68 -16.21 -2.28
N GLU A 107 5.15 -17.43 -2.01
CA GLU A 107 4.40 -18.67 -2.25
C GLU A 107 3.15 -18.78 -1.35
N HIS A 108 3.32 -18.63 -0.04
CA HIS A 108 2.26 -18.84 0.95
C HIS A 108 1.14 -17.78 0.85
N SER A 109 1.48 -16.53 0.52
CA SER A 109 0.48 -15.50 0.25
C SER A 109 -0.24 -15.71 -1.09
N GLY A 110 0.34 -16.51 -1.98
CA GLY A 110 -0.09 -16.66 -3.36
C GLY A 110 0.05 -15.37 -4.15
N ALA A 111 1.06 -14.54 -3.90
CA ALA A 111 1.21 -13.27 -4.62
C ALA A 111 1.19 -13.47 -6.15
N THR A 112 0.31 -12.74 -6.84
CA THR A 112 0.21 -12.78 -8.31
C THR A 112 0.97 -11.64 -8.97
N ALA A 113 1.28 -10.60 -8.19
CA ALA A 113 2.15 -9.49 -8.57
C ALA A 113 3.19 -9.21 -7.47
N LEU A 114 4.36 -8.73 -7.88
CA LEU A 114 5.44 -8.30 -7.01
C LEU A 114 5.91 -6.91 -7.43
N VAL A 115 5.93 -5.99 -6.48
CA VAL A 115 6.65 -4.73 -6.58
C VAL A 115 7.88 -4.81 -5.69
N VAL A 116 9.07 -4.66 -6.25
CA VAL A 116 10.32 -4.91 -5.56
C VAL A 116 11.33 -3.81 -5.82
N ASP A 117 11.99 -3.35 -4.77
CA ASP A 117 13.14 -2.47 -4.90
C ASP A 117 14.34 -3.24 -5.48
N THR A 118 15.00 -2.65 -6.48
CA THR A 118 16.14 -3.24 -7.18
C THR A 118 17.32 -3.58 -6.27
N GLU A 119 17.46 -2.95 -5.09
CA GLU A 119 18.45 -3.34 -4.08
C GLU A 119 18.13 -4.70 -3.42
N LEU A 120 16.86 -5.09 -3.41
CA LEU A 120 16.34 -6.26 -2.69
C LEU A 120 16.05 -7.46 -3.60
N THR A 121 16.26 -7.34 -4.91
CA THR A 121 15.97 -8.41 -5.89
C THR A 121 16.77 -9.67 -5.66
N HIS A 122 17.95 -9.56 -5.02
CA HIS A 122 18.75 -10.70 -4.59
C HIS A 122 18.02 -11.64 -3.61
N LEU A 123 17.00 -11.14 -2.88
CA LEU A 123 16.16 -11.95 -1.99
C LEU A 123 15.09 -12.75 -2.74
N VAL A 124 14.77 -12.36 -3.99
CA VAL A 124 13.67 -12.94 -4.79
C VAL A 124 14.23 -13.80 -5.93
N ALA A 125 15.28 -13.34 -6.60
CA ALA A 125 15.84 -13.96 -7.80
C ALA A 125 16.07 -15.49 -7.69
N PRO A 126 16.58 -16.04 -6.57
CA PRO A 126 16.78 -17.48 -6.43
C PRO A 126 15.48 -18.30 -6.43
N ALA A 127 14.38 -17.71 -5.99
CA ALA A 127 13.08 -18.38 -5.85
C ALA A 127 12.17 -18.16 -7.07
N LEU A 128 12.45 -17.15 -7.90
CA LEU A 128 11.60 -16.75 -9.01
C LEU A 128 11.18 -17.90 -9.95
N PRO A 129 12.06 -18.85 -10.34
CA PRO A 129 11.65 -20.00 -11.16
C PRO A 129 10.60 -20.92 -10.52
N ASN A 130 10.42 -20.84 -9.20
CA ASN A 130 9.51 -21.68 -8.41
C ASN A 130 8.23 -20.94 -7.99
N LEU A 131 7.95 -19.76 -8.55
CA LEU A 131 6.76 -18.95 -8.25
C LEU A 131 5.85 -18.85 -9.50
N PRO A 132 5.19 -19.93 -9.92
CA PRO A 132 4.43 -19.97 -11.18
C PRO A 132 3.20 -19.04 -11.21
N ASP A 133 2.68 -18.67 -10.04
CA ASP A 133 1.53 -17.77 -9.92
C ASP A 133 1.91 -16.29 -10.01
N LEU A 134 3.21 -15.96 -9.88
CA LEU A 134 3.71 -14.61 -9.97
C LEU A 134 3.80 -14.17 -11.44
N LYS A 135 2.81 -13.41 -11.90
CA LYS A 135 2.61 -13.03 -13.31
C LYS A 135 3.10 -11.62 -13.64
N LEU A 136 3.16 -10.75 -12.64
CA LEU A 136 3.56 -9.36 -12.79
C LEU A 136 4.72 -9.04 -11.85
N ILE A 137 5.77 -8.43 -12.39
CA ILE A 137 6.89 -7.89 -11.60
C ILE A 137 7.09 -6.43 -12.01
N VAL A 138 7.19 -5.56 -11.01
CA VAL A 138 7.46 -4.13 -11.16
C VAL A 138 8.67 -3.79 -10.29
N ASN A 139 9.70 -3.21 -10.90
CA ASN A 139 10.97 -2.90 -10.27
C ASN A 139 11.01 -1.42 -9.89
N ILE A 140 11.30 -1.12 -8.63
CA ILE A 140 11.56 0.22 -8.14
C ILE A 140 13.06 0.47 -8.15
N GLU A 141 13.50 1.51 -8.84
CA GLU A 141 14.86 2.02 -8.77
C GLU A 141 14.88 3.31 -7.95
N ASP A 142 15.13 3.20 -6.64
CA ASP A 142 15.25 4.37 -5.78
C ASP A 142 16.69 4.85 -5.62
N VAL A 143 17.65 3.92 -5.64
CA VAL A 143 19.09 4.21 -5.74
C VAL A 143 19.66 3.64 -7.03
N PRO A 144 20.70 4.28 -7.61
CA PRO A 144 21.39 3.76 -8.78
C PRO A 144 22.05 2.40 -8.53
N ASP A 145 22.31 1.65 -9.61
CA ASP A 145 23.09 0.41 -9.66
C ASP A 145 22.39 -0.85 -9.07
N GLY A 146 21.09 -0.77 -8.77
CA GLY A 146 20.27 -1.94 -8.48
C GLY A 146 20.15 -2.90 -9.67
N THR A 147 19.89 -4.18 -9.40
CA THR A 147 19.67 -5.18 -10.46
C THR A 147 18.19 -5.45 -10.62
N ALA A 148 17.58 -5.02 -11.73
CA ALA A 148 16.19 -5.29 -12.03
C ALA A 148 15.92 -6.78 -12.35
N LEU A 149 14.76 -7.26 -11.90
CA LEU A 149 14.18 -8.52 -12.37
C LEU A 149 13.49 -8.30 -13.72
N PRO A 150 13.26 -9.36 -14.52
CA PRO A 150 12.46 -9.25 -15.74
C PRO A 150 11.03 -8.77 -15.41
N GLY A 151 10.68 -7.57 -15.87
CA GLY A 151 9.41 -6.93 -15.53
C GLY A 151 9.38 -5.47 -15.95
N TRP A 152 8.43 -4.73 -15.40
CA TRP A 152 8.30 -3.30 -15.61
C TRP A 152 9.28 -2.52 -14.75
N GLU A 153 9.67 -1.33 -15.20
CA GLU A 153 10.17 -0.26 -14.32
C GLU A 153 8.97 0.47 -13.72
N TYR A 154 9.06 0.91 -12.46
CA TYR A 154 7.94 1.43 -11.68
C TYR A 154 7.29 2.68 -12.29
N GLU A 155 8.05 3.70 -12.64
CA GLU A 155 7.48 4.94 -13.21
C GLU A 155 6.88 4.67 -14.60
N ALA A 156 7.52 3.82 -15.42
CA ALA A 156 6.93 3.37 -16.69
C ALA A 156 5.64 2.56 -16.51
N PHE A 157 5.55 1.73 -15.46
CA PHE A 157 4.32 1.02 -15.11
C PHE A 157 3.23 2.00 -14.67
N LEU A 158 3.59 2.98 -13.83
CA LEU A 158 2.69 4.02 -13.35
C LEU A 158 2.12 4.85 -14.50
N ASP A 159 2.97 5.27 -15.45
CA ASP A 159 2.60 6.06 -16.63
C ASP A 159 1.67 5.31 -17.59
N SER A 160 1.64 3.98 -17.52
CA SER A 160 0.69 3.16 -18.29
C SER A 160 -0.76 3.26 -17.79
N GLY A 161 -0.96 3.72 -16.55
CA GLY A 161 -2.26 3.85 -15.91
C GLY A 161 -2.94 5.21 -16.13
N SER A 162 -4.28 5.22 -16.09
CA SER A 162 -5.06 6.46 -16.15
C SER A 162 -5.10 7.16 -14.79
N PRO A 163 -5.02 8.51 -14.73
CA PRO A 163 -5.24 9.28 -13.51
C PRO A 163 -6.73 9.38 -13.11
N ASP A 164 -7.65 8.89 -13.94
CA ASP A 164 -9.09 9.01 -13.72
C ASP A 164 -9.53 8.30 -12.43
N GLU A 165 -10.59 8.84 -11.80
CA GLU A 165 -11.18 8.22 -10.62
C GLU A 165 -11.75 6.84 -10.98
N ILE A 166 -11.33 5.80 -10.24
CA ILE A 166 -11.84 4.45 -10.42
C ILE A 166 -12.82 4.09 -9.30
N ALA A 167 -13.89 3.39 -9.67
CA ALA A 167 -14.87 2.91 -8.70
C ALA A 167 -14.24 1.86 -7.78
N TRP A 168 -14.49 1.97 -6.48
CA TRP A 168 -13.84 1.10 -5.51
C TRP A 168 -14.54 -0.25 -5.45
N PRO A 169 -13.81 -1.37 -5.56
CA PRO A 169 -14.36 -2.70 -5.38
C PRO A 169 -14.52 -3.06 -3.89
N LEU A 170 -15.03 -2.11 -3.09
CA LEU A 170 -15.27 -2.29 -1.66
C LEU A 170 -16.61 -3.00 -1.46
N HIS A 171 -16.60 -4.21 -0.90
CA HIS A 171 -17.82 -4.97 -0.62
C HIS A 171 -18.26 -4.75 0.83
N ASP A 172 -17.31 -4.82 1.78
CA ASP A 172 -17.54 -4.51 3.20
C ASP A 172 -16.28 -3.94 3.87
N GLU A 173 -16.44 -3.27 5.02
CA GLU A 173 -15.31 -2.71 5.78
C GLU A 173 -14.46 -3.79 6.47
N ASP A 174 -14.97 -5.03 6.55
CA ASP A 174 -14.23 -6.22 6.97
C ASP A 174 -13.42 -6.87 5.82
N ASP A 175 -13.46 -6.31 4.60
CA ASP A 175 -12.59 -6.77 3.52
C ASP A 175 -11.12 -6.53 3.87
N VAL A 176 -10.29 -7.53 3.57
CA VAL A 176 -8.85 -7.49 3.84
C VAL A 176 -8.15 -6.66 2.77
N ILE A 177 -7.25 -5.78 3.20
CA ILE A 177 -6.49 -4.90 2.29
C ILE A 177 -4.98 -4.96 2.50
N THR A 178 -4.54 -5.49 3.64
CA THR A 178 -3.12 -5.65 3.94
C THR A 178 -2.88 -6.99 4.59
N ILE A 179 -1.79 -7.66 4.22
CA ILE A 179 -1.25 -8.82 4.92
C ILE A 179 0.16 -8.47 5.38
N ASP A 180 0.34 -8.40 6.69
CA ASP A 180 1.64 -8.25 7.34
C ASP A 180 2.11 -9.60 7.87
N TYR A 181 3.36 -9.96 7.62
CA TYR A 181 3.92 -11.20 8.15
C TYR A 181 4.63 -10.97 9.49
N THR A 182 4.29 -11.80 10.47
CA THR A 182 4.95 -11.81 11.78
C THR A 182 5.94 -12.97 11.88
N SER A 183 7.12 -12.71 12.47
CA SER A 183 8.09 -13.76 12.78
C SER A 183 7.51 -14.66 13.87
N GLY A 184 7.26 -15.93 13.55
CA GLY A 184 6.93 -16.92 14.58
C GLY A 184 8.18 -17.29 15.36
N THR A 185 8.16 -17.18 16.69
CA THR A 185 9.28 -17.63 17.55
C THR A 185 9.52 -19.15 17.46
N THR A 186 8.57 -19.90 16.90
CA THR A 186 8.58 -21.36 16.86
C THR A 186 8.28 -21.95 15.47
N GLY A 187 8.22 -21.13 14.41
CA GLY A 187 7.87 -21.63 13.08
C GLY A 187 7.93 -20.60 11.96
N ARG A 188 7.48 -21.00 10.77
CA ARG A 188 7.45 -20.14 9.59
C ARG A 188 6.61 -18.86 9.83
N PRO A 189 6.92 -17.74 9.14
CA PRO A 189 6.13 -16.52 9.24
C PRO A 189 4.63 -16.72 9.03
N LYS A 190 3.80 -15.95 9.76
CA LYS A 190 2.34 -16.02 9.67
C LYS A 190 1.78 -14.71 9.15
N GLY A 191 0.94 -14.79 8.11
CA GLY A 191 0.28 -13.64 7.52
C GLY A 191 -0.91 -13.18 8.36
N VAL A 192 -0.83 -11.98 8.91
CA VAL A 192 -1.89 -11.30 9.64
C VAL A 192 -2.72 -10.51 8.64
N ARG A 193 -4.00 -10.85 8.52
CA ARG A 193 -4.94 -10.18 7.62
C ARG A 193 -5.53 -8.95 8.30
N LEU A 194 -5.33 -7.78 7.71
CA LEU A 194 -5.83 -6.50 8.21
C LEU A 194 -6.90 -5.94 7.27
N THR A 195 -8.02 -5.51 7.84
CA THR A 195 -9.19 -5.02 7.10
C THR A 195 -9.18 -3.51 6.91
N PHE A 196 -10.07 -3.00 6.05
CA PHE A 196 -10.33 -1.57 5.96
C PHE A 196 -10.67 -0.97 7.34
N ALA A 197 -11.55 -1.63 8.11
CA ALA A 197 -11.93 -1.19 9.44
C ALA A 197 -10.74 -1.15 10.42
N ASN A 198 -9.81 -2.11 10.37
CA ASN A 198 -8.62 -2.10 11.23
C ASN A 198 -7.79 -0.83 11.03
N HIS A 199 -7.50 -0.48 9.77
CA HIS A 199 -6.71 0.70 9.43
C HIS A 199 -7.46 1.99 9.72
N PHE A 200 -8.77 2.03 9.46
CA PHE A 200 -9.62 3.16 9.80
C PHE A 200 -9.59 3.46 11.31
N TRP A 201 -9.87 2.44 12.12
CA TRP A 201 -9.92 2.61 13.58
C TRP A 201 -8.55 2.91 14.19
N SER A 202 -7.48 2.33 13.65
CA SER A 202 -6.10 2.64 14.05
C SER A 202 -5.79 4.13 13.82
N ALA A 203 -6.04 4.63 12.60
CA ALA A 203 -5.80 6.02 12.24
C ALA A 203 -6.59 6.99 13.14
N ASN A 204 -7.89 6.73 13.34
CA ASN A 204 -8.75 7.58 14.15
C ASN A 204 -8.36 7.56 15.64
N SER A 205 -8.08 6.38 16.20
CA SER A 205 -7.71 6.23 17.61
C SER A 205 -6.37 6.88 17.92
N SER A 206 -5.45 6.87 16.96
CA SER A 206 -4.13 7.50 17.11
C SER A 206 -4.23 9.01 17.34
N ALA A 207 -5.02 9.73 16.52
CA ALA A 207 -5.23 11.16 16.72
C ALA A 207 -6.01 11.48 17.99
N TYR A 208 -7.00 10.66 18.35
CA TYR A 208 -7.72 10.82 19.62
C TYR A 208 -6.77 10.74 20.82
N ARG A 209 -5.80 9.80 20.80
CA ARG A 209 -4.90 9.55 21.94
C ARG A 209 -3.71 10.49 21.98
N LEU A 210 -3.10 10.78 20.84
CA LEU A 210 -1.86 11.57 20.74
C LEU A 210 -2.12 13.06 20.52
N GLY A 211 -3.36 13.43 20.22
CA GLY A 211 -3.71 14.78 19.75
C GLY A 211 -3.47 14.92 18.25
N LEU A 212 -3.89 16.08 17.74
CA LEU A 212 -3.78 16.46 16.34
C LEU A 212 -3.47 17.95 16.25
N ASP A 213 -2.36 18.29 15.59
CA ASP A 213 -2.12 19.61 15.05
C ASP A 213 -2.14 19.49 13.52
N ILE A 214 -2.97 20.28 12.85
CA ILE A 214 -3.08 20.22 11.40
C ILE A 214 -1.77 20.58 10.69
N ASN A 215 -0.81 21.25 11.33
CA ASN A 215 0.47 21.63 10.72
C ASN A 215 1.61 20.67 11.04
N GLU A 216 1.34 19.59 11.78
CA GLU A 216 2.38 18.64 12.15
C GLU A 216 2.92 17.85 10.95
N ARG A 217 4.16 17.39 11.13
CA ARG A 217 4.92 16.59 10.17
C ARG A 217 5.44 15.36 10.91
N TRP A 218 5.12 14.18 10.40
CA TRP A 218 5.43 12.91 11.04
C TRP A 218 6.58 12.21 10.33
N LEU A 219 7.68 12.02 11.05
CA LEU A 219 8.77 11.16 10.59
C LEU A 219 8.32 9.69 10.67
N SER A 220 8.24 9.02 9.53
CA SER A 220 7.88 7.60 9.45
C SER A 220 9.10 6.71 9.67
N CYS A 221 9.56 6.64 10.92
CA CYS A 221 10.71 5.82 11.31
C CYS A 221 10.39 4.32 11.50
N LEU A 222 9.09 3.96 11.51
CA LEU A 222 8.64 2.57 11.60
C LEU A 222 8.32 2.04 10.20
N PRO A 223 8.66 0.77 9.91
CA PRO A 223 8.52 0.23 8.56
C PRO A 223 7.06 0.08 8.14
N PHE A 224 6.78 0.27 6.85
CA PHE A 224 5.47 0.05 6.24
C PHE A 224 5.09 -1.44 6.08
N TYR A 225 5.98 -2.38 6.42
CA TYR A 225 5.63 -3.80 6.60
C TYR A 225 5.25 -4.16 8.05
N HIS A 226 4.93 -3.15 8.86
CA HIS A 226 4.52 -3.31 10.24
C HIS A 226 3.42 -2.29 10.58
N VAL A 227 2.40 -2.72 11.33
CA VAL A 227 1.27 -1.89 11.77
C VAL A 227 1.66 -0.52 12.38
N GLY A 228 2.85 -0.43 12.98
CA GLY A 228 3.39 0.83 13.51
C GLY A 228 3.66 1.89 12.44
N GLY A 229 4.25 1.52 11.29
CA GLY A 229 4.44 2.44 10.16
C GLY A 229 3.12 2.75 9.46
N LEU A 230 2.24 1.74 9.33
CA LEU A 230 0.90 1.90 8.74
C LEU A 230 0.04 2.89 9.53
N ALA A 231 0.14 2.90 10.85
CA ALA A 231 -0.56 3.85 11.69
C ALA A 231 -0.16 5.31 11.37
N VAL A 232 1.13 5.58 11.13
CA VAL A 232 1.62 6.91 10.73
C VAL A 232 1.04 7.30 9.37
N LEU A 233 1.06 6.36 8.42
CA LEU A 233 0.58 6.57 7.06
C LEU A 233 -0.91 6.93 7.01
N PHE A 234 -1.76 6.04 7.52
CA PHE A 234 -3.22 6.20 7.42
C PHE A 234 -3.73 7.36 8.28
N ARG A 235 -3.14 7.58 9.47
CA ARG A 235 -3.42 8.78 10.29
C ARG A 235 -3.12 10.04 9.50
N SER A 236 -1.95 10.11 8.87
CA SER A 236 -1.54 11.31 8.15
C SER A 236 -2.46 11.62 6.98
N CYS A 237 -2.85 10.59 6.23
CA CYS A 237 -3.83 10.76 5.15
C CYS A 237 -5.22 11.15 5.66
N LEU A 238 -5.67 10.60 6.79
CA LEU A 238 -7.00 10.93 7.37
C LEU A 238 -7.08 12.41 7.76
N TYR A 239 -6.05 12.91 8.44
CA TYR A 239 -6.06 14.26 9.00
C TYR A 239 -5.36 15.31 8.15
N GLY A 240 -4.77 14.93 7.02
CA GLY A 240 -4.09 15.87 6.13
C GLY A 240 -2.72 16.30 6.65
N THR A 241 -2.02 15.50 7.46
CA THR A 241 -0.68 15.82 8.01
C THR A 241 0.44 15.30 7.11
N VAL A 242 1.63 15.92 7.17
CA VAL A 242 2.72 15.55 6.26
C VAL A 242 3.41 14.27 6.77
N VAL A 243 3.60 13.27 5.91
CA VAL A 243 4.49 12.14 6.15
C VAL A 243 5.89 12.49 5.64
N VAL A 244 6.90 12.33 6.48
CA VAL A 244 8.31 12.48 6.12
C VAL A 244 8.95 11.09 6.11
N LEU A 245 9.43 10.68 4.94
CA LEU A 245 10.15 9.44 4.70
C LEU A 245 11.66 9.70 4.72
N HIS A 246 12.44 8.70 5.10
CA HIS A 246 13.89 8.77 5.25
C HIS A 246 14.57 7.44 4.89
#